data_AF-A0A7C3FTS2-F1
#
_entry.id   AF-A0A7C3FTS2-F1
#
_cell.length_a   1.000
_cell.length_b   1.000
_cell.length_c   1.000
_cell.angle_alpha   90.00
_cell.angle_beta   90.00
_cell.angle_gamma   90.00
#
_symmetry.space_group_name_H-M   'P 1'
#
loop_
_entity.id
_entity.type
_entity.pdbx_description
1 polymer ?
#
loop_
_entity_poly.entity_id
_entity_poly.type
_entity_poly.pdbx_seq_one_letter_code
_entity_poly.pdbx_strand_id
1 'polypeptide(L)' 'MELLQDKPATEMFNFRSPSFKKLGLDREKLSDNELIDLMLKEPRLVRRPVVRIGNDVYFSADKSVLEDLV' A
#
# COMPACT_ATOMS: atom_id res chain seq x y z
N MET A 1 10.46 -5.46 -3.07
CA MET A 1 9.41 -6.21 -3.81
C MET A 1 8.90 -7.45 -3.07
N GLU A 2 9.64 -8.02 -2.10
CA GLU A 2 9.19 -9.20 -1.32
C GLU A 2 7.80 -9.07 -0.68
N LEU A 3 7.41 -7.86 -0.23
CA LEU A 3 6.09 -7.63 0.37
C LEU A 3 4.94 -7.56 -0.64
N LEU A 4 5.21 -7.20 -1.90
CA LEU A 4 4.16 -7.08 -2.92
C LEU A 4 3.81 -8.44 -3.53
N GLN A 5 4.71 -9.43 -3.52
CA GLN A 5 4.40 -10.80 -3.96
C GLN A 5 3.75 -10.85 -5.34
N ASP A 6 4.32 -10.09 -6.28
CA ASP A 6 3.81 -9.90 -7.65
C ASP A 6 2.45 -9.19 -7.76
N LYS A 7 1.88 -8.70 -6.65
CA LYS A 7 0.68 -7.86 -6.64
C LYS A 7 1.01 -6.41 -7.06
N PRO A 8 0.04 -5.70 -7.65
CA PRO A 8 0.20 -4.30 -8.02
C PRO A 8 0.55 -3.41 -6.82
N ALA A 9 1.37 -2.38 -7.04
CA ALA A 9 1.76 -1.45 -5.97
C ALA A 9 0.56 -0.66 -5.42
N THR A 10 -0.52 -0.55 -6.20
CA THR A 10 -1.79 0.06 -5.80
C THR A 10 -2.44 -0.61 -4.58
N GLU A 11 -2.16 -1.88 -4.32
CA GLU A 11 -2.65 -2.58 -3.11
C GLU A 11 -2.00 -2.05 -1.84
N MET A 12 -0.72 -1.64 -1.92
CA MET A 12 0.03 -1.06 -0.82
C MET A 12 -0.15 0.47 -0.72
N PHE A 13 -0.56 1.14 -1.80
CA PHE A 13 -0.58 2.60 -1.88
C PHE A 13 -1.85 3.26 -1.29
N ASN A 14 -1.67 4.31 -0.50
CA ASN A 14 -2.72 5.08 0.18
C ASN A 14 -3.10 6.36 -0.56
N PHE A 15 -3.89 6.22 -1.62
CA PHE A 15 -4.46 7.33 -2.40
C PHE A 15 -5.37 8.27 -1.59
N ARG A 16 -5.89 7.82 -0.44
CA ARG A 16 -6.77 8.64 0.42
C ARG A 16 -5.98 9.55 1.36
N SER A 17 -4.67 9.36 1.47
CA SER A 17 -3.81 10.12 2.38
C SER A 17 -3.83 11.63 2.06
N PRO A 18 -3.78 12.50 3.07
CA PRO A 18 -3.63 13.93 2.85
C PRO A 18 -2.38 14.28 2.04
N SER A 19 -1.29 13.53 2.22
CA SER A 19 -0.05 13.73 1.47
C SER A 19 -0.24 13.50 -0.03
N PHE A 20 -0.92 12.42 -0.44
CA PHE A 20 -1.19 12.18 -1.86
C PHE A 20 -2.08 13.26 -2.47
N LYS A 21 -3.17 13.63 -1.78
CA LYS A 21 -4.10 14.67 -2.26
C LYS A 21 -3.40 16.01 -2.53
N LYS A 22 -2.38 16.35 -1.76
CA LYS A 22 -1.59 17.59 -1.94
C LYS A 22 -0.66 17.55 -3.16
N LEU A 23 -0.32 16.37 -3.69
CA LEU A 23 0.55 16.25 -4.87
C LEU A 23 -0.17 16.63 -6.17
N GLY A 24 -1.50 16.62 -6.20
CA GLY A 24 -2.28 16.97 -7.40
C GLY A 24 -2.08 16.02 -8.58
N LEU A 25 -1.60 14.79 -8.33
CA LEU A 25 -1.35 13.78 -9.35
C LEU A 25 -2.62 13.02 -9.71
N ASP A 26 -2.73 12.66 -10.98
CA ASP A 26 -3.78 11.78 -11.48
C ASP A 26 -3.40 10.32 -11.22
N ARG A 27 -4.17 9.64 -10.37
CA ARG A 27 -3.92 8.26 -9.95
C ARG A 27 -3.94 7.26 -11.12
N GLU A 28 -4.70 7.53 -12.17
CA GLU A 28 -4.88 6.59 -13.29
C GLU A 28 -3.68 6.59 -14.25
N LYS A 29 -2.76 7.55 -14.08
CA LYS A 29 -1.56 7.71 -14.91
C LYS A 29 -0.28 7.22 -14.24
N LEU A 30 -0.35 6.77 -12.99
CA LEU A 30 0.82 6.35 -12.23
C LEU A 30 1.09 4.87 -12.43
N SER A 31 2.31 4.54 -12.86
CA SER A 31 2.83 3.18 -12.92
C SER A 31 3.20 2.63 -11.54
N ASP A 32 3.33 1.31 -11.43
CA ASP A 32 3.73 0.67 -10.16
C ASP A 32 5.10 1.15 -9.67
N ASN A 33 6.06 1.39 -10.57
CA ASN A 33 7.37 1.91 -10.20
C ASN A 33 7.28 3.33 -9.62
N GLU A 34 6.45 4.20 -10.22
CA GLU A 34 6.23 5.55 -9.71
C GLU A 34 5.54 5.52 -8.34
N LEU A 35 4.58 4.62 -8.14
CA LEU A 35 3.93 4.43 -6.85
C LEU A 35 4.92 3.97 -5.77
N ILE A 36 5.82 3.04 -6.11
CA ILE A 36 6.90 2.59 -5.22
C ILE A 36 7.83 3.76 -4.88
N ASP A 37 8.28 4.52 -5.87
CA ASP A 37 9.14 5.68 -5.67
C ASP A 37 8.49 6.74 -4.78
N LEU A 38 7.19 6.98 -4.96
CA LEU A 38 6.42 7.87 -4.10
C LEU A 38 6.36 7.35 -2.66
N MET A 39 6.12 6.05 -2.44
CA MET A 39 6.11 5.44 -1.11
C MET A 39 7.48 5.49 -0.42
N LEU A 40 8.57 5.37 -1.17
CA LEU A 40 9.93 5.52 -0.66
C LEU A 40 10.20 6.97 -0.21
N LYS A 41 9.72 7.96 -0.97
CA LYS A 41 9.88 9.39 -0.64
C LYS A 41 8.98 9.83 0.52
N GLU A 42 7.77 9.29 0.58
CA GLU A 42 6.77 9.61 1.61
C GLU A 42 6.17 8.32 2.19
N PRO A 43 6.74 7.81 3.30
CA PRO A 43 6.30 6.55 3.92
C PRO A 43 4.84 6.54 4.40
N ARG A 44 4.18 7.71 4.53
CA ARG A 44 2.74 7.81 4.84
C ARG A 44 1.84 7.42 3.67
N LEU A 45 2.40 7.32 2.46
CA LEU A 45 1.70 6.79 1.29
C LEU A 45 1.54 5.27 1.33
N VAL A 46 2.17 4.57 2.28
CA VAL A 46 1.95 3.15 2.50
C VAL A 46 0.67 2.95 3.34
N ARG A 47 -0.23 2.06 2.89
CA ARG A 47 -1.40 1.61 3.64
C ARG A 47 -0.98 0.85 4.88
N ARG A 48 -1.53 1.22 6.04
CA ARG A 48 -1.17 0.66 7.35
C ARG A 48 -2.41 0.22 8.12
N PRO A 49 -2.30 -0.80 8.99
CA PRO A 49 -1.10 -1.59 9.27
C PRO A 49 -0.73 -2.53 8.09
N VAL A 50 0.53 -3.00 8.09
CA VAL A 50 1.00 -4.05 7.18
C VAL A 50 1.32 -5.26 8.05
N VAL A 51 0.65 -6.37 7.80
CA VAL A 51 0.80 -7.61 8.58
C VAL A 51 1.31 -8.69 7.64
N ARG A 52 2.32 -9.45 8.08
CA ARG A 52 2.85 -10.62 7.36
C ARG A 52 2.67 -11.85 8.24
N ILE A 53 2.01 -12.87 7.70
CA ILE A 53 1.85 -14.19 8.35
C ILE A 53 2.41 -15.23 7.38
N GLY A 54 3.54 -15.84 7.73
CA GLY A 54 4.26 -16.74 6.83
C GLY A 54 4.63 -16.06 5.51
N ASN A 55 4.07 -16.61 4.43
CA ASN A 55 4.26 -16.13 3.06
C ASN A 55 3.13 -15.23 2.58
N ASP A 56 2.18 -14.81 3.42
CA ASP A 56 1.09 -13.92 3.02
C ASP A 56 1.29 -12.53 3.63
N VAL A 57 0.98 -11.49 2.84
CA VAL A 57 1.04 -10.09 3.27
C VAL A 57 -0.32 -9.43 3.12
N TYR A 58 -0.75 -8.77 4.19
CA TYR A 58 -2.03 -8.10 4.33
C TYR A 58 -1.81 -6.60 4.53
N PHE A 59 -2.22 -5.81 3.54
CA PHE A 59 -2.19 -4.35 3.60
C PHE A 59 -3.51 -3.81 4.16
N SER A 60 -3.45 -2.81 5.04
CA SER A 60 -4.63 -2.28 5.76
C SER A 60 -5.37 -3.34 6.57
N ALA A 61 -4.67 -4.32 7.14
CA ALA A 61 -5.31 -5.36 7.95
C ALA A 61 -6.08 -4.72 9.12
N ASP A 62 -7.39 -4.90 9.13
CA ASP A 62 -8.27 -4.45 10.21
C ASP A 62 -8.74 -5.64 11.05
N LYS A 63 -9.60 -5.38 12.02
CA LYS A 63 -10.13 -6.42 12.90
C LYS A 63 -10.75 -7.58 12.12
N SER A 64 -11.52 -7.30 11.07
CA SER A 64 -12.17 -8.34 10.28
C SER A 64 -11.14 -9.21 9.56
N VAL A 65 -10.14 -8.59 8.93
CA VAL A 65 -9.07 -9.32 8.24
C VAL A 65 -8.31 -10.22 9.22
N LEU A 66 -8.06 -9.73 10.44
CA LEU A 66 -7.29 -10.48 11.43
C LEU A 66 -8.10 -11.61 12.09
N GLU A 67 -9.41 -11.42 12.31
CA GLU A 67 -10.29 -12.47 12.87
C GLU A 67 -10.40 -13.69 11.96
N ASP A 68 -10.33 -13.53 10.65
CA ASP A 68 -10.38 -14.64 9.69
C ASP A 68 -9.06 -15.45 9.62
N LEU A 69 -8.01 -15.02 10.31
CA LEU A 69 -6.67 -15.63 10.27
C LEU A 69 -6.32 -16.44 11.52
N VAL A 70 -7.21 -16.50 12.52
CA VAL A 70 -7.00 -17.17 13.82
C VAL A 70 -8.17 -18.06 14.23
#